data_AF-A0A942LZQ8-F1
#
_entry.id   AF-A0A942LZQ8-F1
#
_cell.length_a   1.000
_cell.length_b   1.000
_cell.length_c   1.000
_cell.angle_alpha   90.00
_cell.angle_beta   90.00
_cell.angle_gamma   90.00
#
_symmetry.space_group_name_H-M   'P 1'
#
loop_
_entity.id
_entity.type
_entity.pdbx_description
1 polymer ?
#
loop_
_entity_poly.entity_id
_entity_poly.type
_entity_poly.pdbx_seq_one_letter_code
_entity_poly.pdbx_strand_id
1 'polypeptide(L)' 'MWQKLLIPFAIFTYLWFLLVILTGLRVIKTKVSVHKSLALVAFILATIHAGVMIYLSYF' A
#
# COMPACT_ATOMS: atom_id res chain seq x y z
N MET A 1 6.20 20.99 -5.15
CA MET A 1 6.74 19.85 -5.95
C MET A 1 6.38 18.49 -5.34
N TRP A 2 6.52 18.31 -4.02
CA TRP A 2 6.22 17.06 -3.31
C TRP A 2 4.78 16.53 -3.46
N GLN A 3 3.78 17.41 -3.56
CA GLN A 3 2.38 17.01 -3.81
C GLN A 3 2.20 16.24 -5.12
N LYS A 4 3.05 16.46 -6.14
CA LYS A 4 2.98 15.71 -7.40
C LYS A 4 3.40 14.24 -7.25
N LEU A 5 4.13 13.90 -6.18
CA LEU A 5 4.54 12.53 -5.86
C LEU A 5 3.47 11.77 -5.07
N LEU A 6 2.46 12.45 -4.51
CA LEU A 6 1.37 11.82 -3.77
C LEU A 6 0.56 10.86 -4.65
N ILE A 7 0.23 11.28 -5.87
CA ILE A 7 -0.60 10.49 -6.79
C ILE A 7 0.11 9.19 -7.20
N PRO A 8 1.37 9.20 -7.70
CA PRO A 8 2.10 7.97 -7.97
C PRO A 8 2.23 7.05 -6.74
N PHE A 9 2.46 7.63 -5.57
CA PHE A 9 2.59 6.86 -4.33
C PHE A 9 1.26 6.25 -3.87
N ALA A 10 0.15 6.97 -4.05
CA ALA A 10 -1.20 6.45 -3.81
C ALA A 10 -1.51 5.26 -4.71
N ILE A 11 -1.24 5.39 -6.01
CA ILE A 11 -1.44 4.31 -6.99
C ILE A 11 -0.59 3.10 -6.62
N PHE A 12 0.68 3.29 -6.30
CA PHE A 12 1.57 2.20 -5.89
C PHE A 12 1.06 1.47 -4.64
N THR A 13 0.69 2.24 -3.61
CA THR A 13 0.15 1.71 -2.36
C THR A 13 -1.14 0.92 -2.60
N TYR A 14 -2.04 1.45 -3.44
CA TYR A 14 -3.28 0.78 -3.83
C TYR A 14 -3.03 -0.53 -4.56
N LEU A 15 -2.13 -0.55 -5.55
CA LEU A 15 -1.78 -1.77 -6.29
C LEU A 15 -1.21 -2.85 -5.36
N TRP A 16 -0.40 -2.45 -4.38
CA TRP A 16 0.14 -3.37 -3.38
C TRP A 16 -0.98 -3.95 -2.51
N PHE A 17 -1.93 -3.12 -2.09
CA PHE A 17 -3.09 -3.54 -1.31
C PHE A 17 -3.99 -4.51 -2.11
N LEU A 18 -4.21 -4.22 -3.38
CA LEU A 18 -4.94 -5.10 -4.30
C LEU A 18 -4.26 -6.46 -4.41
N LEU A 19 -2.93 -6.51 -4.55
CA LEU A 19 -2.18 -7.77 -4.57
C LEU A 19 -2.37 -8.57 -3.27
N VAL A 20 -2.38 -7.90 -2.12
CA VAL A 20 -2.66 -8.54 -0.83
C VAL A 20 -4.07 -9.14 -0.81
N ILE A 21 -5.08 -8.42 -1.28
CA ILE A 21 -6.46 -8.93 -1.37
C ILE A 21 -6.53 -10.14 -2.31
N LEU A 22 -5.96 -10.04 -3.51
CA LEU A 22 -5.97 -11.12 -4.50
C LEU A 22 -5.24 -12.38 -4.01
N THR A 23 -4.15 -12.21 -3.25
CA THR A 23 -3.44 -13.34 -2.63
C THR A 23 -4.17 -13.91 -1.43
N GLY A 24 -4.86 -13.08 -0.63
CA GLY A 24 -5.68 -13.51 0.51
C GLY A 24 -6.94 -14.27 0.08
N LEU A 25 -7.60 -13.82 -0.98
CA LEU A 25 -8.73 -14.49 -1.63
C LEU A 25 -8.32 -15.72 -2.46
N ARG A 26 -7.01 -16.01 -2.54
CA ARG A 26 -6.44 -17.11 -3.34
C ARG A 26 -6.76 -17.04 -4.84
N VAL A 27 -7.13 -15.86 -5.35
CA VAL A 27 -7.20 -15.59 -6.80
C VAL A 27 -5.80 -15.74 -7.40
N ILE A 28 -4.80 -15.21 -6.69
CA ILE A 28 -3.38 -15.45 -6.97
C ILE A 28 -2.86 -16.42 -5.91
N LYS A 29 -2.50 -17.64 -6.31
CA LYS A 29 -2.02 -18.67 -5.39
C LYS A 29 -0.57 -18.39 -4.98
N THR A 30 -0.35 -18.14 -3.68
CA THR A 30 0.98 -17.95 -3.10
C THR A 30 1.09 -18.69 -1.77
N LYS A 31 2.30 -18.77 -1.20
CA LYS A 31 2.47 -19.31 0.16
C LYS A 31 1.93 -18.32 1.19
N VAL A 32 1.33 -18.84 2.26
CA VAL A 32 0.79 -18.01 3.37
C VAL A 32 1.88 -17.09 3.96
N SER A 33 3.13 -17.56 4.03
CA SER A 33 4.27 -16.73 4.47
C SER A 33 4.50 -15.52 3.56
N VAL A 34 4.34 -15.68 2.25
CA VAL A 34 4.49 -14.59 1.26
C VAL A 34 3.34 -13.60 1.39
N HIS A 35 2.10 -14.07 1.51
CA HIS A 35 0.95 -13.18 1.75
C HIS A 35 1.13 -12.34 3.02
N LYS A 36 1.62 -12.94 4.12
CA LYS A 36 1.90 -12.21 5.37
C LYS A 36 2.93 -11.09 5.16
N SER A 37 4.03 -11.37 4.47
CA SER A 37 5.04 -10.35 4.17
C SER A 37 4.48 -9.24 3.27
N LEU A 38 3.70 -9.59 2.25
CA LEU A 38 3.04 -8.61 1.37
C LEU A 38 2.06 -7.73 2.15
N ALA A 39 1.26 -8.32 3.05
CA ALA A 39 0.30 -7.61 3.90
C ALA A 39 1.01 -6.62 4.85
N LEU A 40 2.13 -7.03 5.45
CA LEU A 40 2.93 -6.14 6.30
C LEU A 40 3.45 -4.93 5.51
N VAL A 41 4.01 -5.17 4.31
CA VAL A 41 4.52 -4.09 3.45
C VAL A 41 3.39 -3.17 3.00
N ALA A 42 2.22 -3.71 2.63
CA ALA A 42 1.05 -2.92 2.26
C ALA A 42 0.60 -2.00 3.40
N PHE A 43 0.59 -2.53 4.64
CA PHE A 43 0.19 -1.77 5.82
C PHE A 43 1.15 -0.62 6.12
N ILE A 44 2.47 -0.85 6.02
CA ILE A 44 3.49 0.18 6.21
C ILE A 44 3.34 1.27 5.14
N LEU A 45 3.22 0.90 3.86
CA LEU A 45 3.04 1.85 2.77
C LEU A 45 1.77 2.70 2.95
N ALA A 46 0.65 2.08 3.32
CA ALA A 46 -0.60 2.78 3.59
C ALA A 46 -0.47 3.77 4.76
N THR A 47 0.21 3.37 5.82
CA THR A 47 0.46 4.23 6.99
C THR A 47 1.33 5.43 6.60
N ILE A 48 2.41 5.20 5.86
CA ILE A 48 3.28 6.28 5.36
C ILE A 48 2.48 7.21 4.44
N HIS A 49 1.69 6.67 3.51
CA HIS A 49 0.89 7.47 2.58
C HIS A 49 -0.12 8.35 3.33
N ALA A 50 -0.85 7.78 4.28
CA ALA A 50 -1.78 8.51 5.12
C ALA A 50 -1.07 9.60 5.95
N GLY A 51 0.06 9.27 6.57
CA GLY A 51 0.86 10.24 7.34
C GLY A 51 1.34 11.42 6.51
N VAL A 52 1.87 11.15 5.31
CA VAL A 52 2.31 12.19 4.37
C VAL A 52 1.14 13.03 3.88
N MET A 53 0.00 12.42 3.57
CA MET A 53 -1.22 13.14 3.18
C MET A 53 -1.70 14.08 4.28
N ILE A 54 -1.75 13.61 5.52
CA ILE A 54 -2.13 14.44 6.68
C ILE A 54 -1.12 15.58 6.83
N TYR A 55 0.18 15.28 6.84
CA TYR A 55 1.22 16.31 7.00
C TYR A 55 1.07 17.43 5.95
N LEU A 56 0.98 17.07 4.66
CA LEU A 56 0.88 18.04 3.57
C LEU A 56 -0.46 18.78 3.49
N SER A 57 -1.50 18.30 4.19
CA SER A 57 -2.81 18.95 4.21
C SER A 57 -2.97 19.96 5.34
N TYR A 58 -2.22 19.79 6.44
CA TYR A 58 -2.38 20.58 7.66
C TYR A 58 -1.14 21.40 8.05
N PHE A 59 0.03 21.15 7.46
CA PHE A 59 1.30 21.84 7.72
C PHE A 59 1.98 22.26 6.41
#